data_AF-A0A3D1UGM6-F1
#
_entry.id   AF-A0A3D1UGM6-F1
#
_cell.length_a   1.000
_cell.length_b   1.000
_cell.length_c   1.000
_cell.angle_alpha   90.00
_cell.angle_beta   90.00
_cell.angle_gamma   90.00
#
_symmetry.space_group_name_H-M   'P 1'
#
loop_
_entity.id
_entity.type
_entity.pdbx_description
1 polymer ?
#
loop_
_entity_poly.entity_id
_entity_poly.type
_entity_poly.pdbx_seq_one_letter_code
_entity_poly.pdbx_strand_id
1 'polypeptide(L)'
;MGVERVFRISKGTLEMYPMFHFTERRIEAHVCTCFIVCKIYKELERLVGFNKIAMSVDHVLDAAKTITTIRIKMPENGSCFTKTLFLTEKHLAIKTLCNQPESVS
;
A
#
# COMPACT_ATOMS: atom_id res chain seq x y z
N MET A 1 -17.40 -9.69 3.66
CA MET A 1 -17.41 -8.86 2.43
C MET A 1 -18.28 -9.56 1.40
N GLY A 2 -19.22 -8.84 0.76
CA GLY A 2 -19.98 -9.39 -0.36
C GLY A 2 -19.15 -9.47 -1.64
N VAL A 3 -19.47 -10.42 -2.52
CA VAL A 3 -18.81 -10.64 -3.81
C VAL A 3 -18.80 -9.36 -4.66
N GLU A 4 -19.89 -8.61 -4.71
CA GLU A 4 -19.96 -7.33 -5.43
C GLU A 4 -18.99 -6.26 -4.91
N ARG A 5 -18.80 -6.17 -3.59
CA ARG A 5 -17.87 -5.19 -3.00
C ARG A 5 -16.44 -5.51 -3.41
N VAL A 6 -16.10 -6.79 -3.45
CA VAL A 6 -14.81 -7.28 -3.94
C VAL A 6 -14.63 -6.90 -5.41
N PHE A 7 -15.63 -7.15 -6.26
CA PHE A 7 -15.59 -6.75 -7.67
C PHE A 7 -15.41 -5.24 -7.87
N ARG A 8 -16.10 -4.41 -7.07
CA ARG A 8 -15.99 -2.95 -7.16
C ARG A 8 -14.61 -2.44 -6.74
N ILE A 9 -14.05 -2.96 -5.64
CA ILE A 9 -12.68 -2.60 -5.20
C ILE A 9 -11.66 -3.07 -6.23
N SER A 10 -11.81 -4.29 -6.74
CA SER A 10 -10.94 -4.87 -7.77
C SER A 10 -10.92 -4.04 -9.05
N LYS A 11 -12.08 -3.64 -9.59
CA LYS A 11 -12.15 -2.89 -10.84
C LYS A 11 -11.86 -1.39 -10.69
N GLY A 12 -12.26 -0.80 -9.57
CA GLY A 12 -12.10 0.63 -9.31
C GLY A 12 -10.76 0.93 -8.63
N THR A 13 -10.71 0.71 -7.31
CA THR A 13 -9.57 1.06 -6.45
C THR A 13 -8.26 0.36 -6.84
N LEU A 14 -8.34 -0.89 -7.29
CA LEU A 14 -7.17 -1.70 -7.65
C LEU A 14 -6.91 -1.75 -9.16
N GLU A 15 -7.76 -1.08 -9.96
CA GLU A 15 -7.67 -0.99 -11.44
C GLU A 15 -7.44 -2.34 -12.15
N MET A 16 -7.91 -3.43 -11.56
CA MET A 16 -7.76 -4.77 -12.12
C MET A 16 -8.82 -4.95 -13.22
N TYR A 17 -8.45 -4.58 -14.44
CA TYR A 17 -9.35 -4.70 -15.58
C TYR A 17 -9.74 -6.17 -15.78
N PRO A 18 -11.05 -6.46 -16.00
CA PRO A 18 -11.48 -7.79 -16.37
C PRO A 18 -10.86 -8.13 -17.72
N MET A 19 -9.87 -9.02 -17.71
CA MET A 19 -9.32 -9.57 -18.94
C MET A 19 -10.03 -10.89 -19.21
N PHE A 20 -10.65 -10.99 -20.39
CA PHE A 20 -11.20 -12.26 -20.88
C PHE A 20 -10.02 -13.19 -21.19
N HIS A 21 -9.75 -14.09 -20.26
CA HIS A 21 -8.76 -15.13 -20.43
C HIS A 21 -9.47 -16.39 -20.93
N PHE A 22 -9.02 -16.94 -22.04
CA PHE A 22 -9.63 -18.13 -22.66
C PHE A 22 -8.90 -19.43 -22.30
N THR A 23 -7.77 -19.34 -21.58
CA THR A 23 -7.02 -20.51 -21.11
C THR A 23 -7.15 -20.65 -19.60
N GLU A 24 -7.43 -21.87 -19.13
CA GLU A 24 -7.66 -22.22 -17.73
C GLU A 24 -6.55 -21.67 -16.81
N ARG A 25 -5.28 -21.87 -17.19
CA ARG A 25 -4.11 -21.38 -16.45
C ARG A 25 -4.10 -19.86 -16.25
N ARG A 26 -4.59 -19.09 -17.22
CA ARG A 26 -4.64 -17.63 -17.12
C ARG A 26 -5.83 -17.15 -16.29
N ILE A 27 -6.96 -17.86 -16.36
CA ILE A 27 -8.13 -17.62 -15.50
C ILE A 27 -7.73 -17.84 -14.03
N GLU A 28 -7.08 -18.97 -13.73
CA GLU A 28 -6.59 -19.30 -12.40
C GLU A 28 -5.63 -18.23 -11.85
N ALA A 29 -4.61 -17.86 -12.63
CA ALA A 29 -3.65 -16.84 -12.22
C ALA A 29 -4.30 -15.48 -11.93
N HIS A 30 -5.29 -15.07 -12.74
CA HIS A 30 -6.04 -13.84 -12.51
C HIS A 30 -6.82 -13.91 -11.20
N VAL A 31 -7.59 -14.99 -10.97
CA VAL A 31 -8.37 -15.17 -9.73
C VAL A 31 -7.45 -15.21 -8.50
N CYS A 32 -6.34 -15.94 -8.56
CA CYS A 32 -5.34 -15.97 -7.48
C CYS A 32 -4.80 -14.57 -7.16
N THR A 33 -4.42 -13.81 -8.18
CA THR A 33 -3.95 -12.43 -8.01
C THR A 33 -5.05 -11.56 -7.38
N CYS A 34 -6.29 -11.65 -7.88
CA CYS A 34 -7.43 -10.92 -7.33
C CYS A 34 -7.58 -11.16 -5.82
N PHE A 35 -7.51 -12.43 -5.39
CA PHE A 35 -7.64 -12.82 -3.99
C PHE A 35 -6.52 -12.25 -3.13
N ILE A 36 -5.27 -12.29 -3.61
CA ILE A 36 -4.12 -11.74 -2.89
C ILE A 36 -4.31 -10.23 -2.68
N VAL A 37 -4.63 -9.48 -3.74
CA VAL A 37 -4.80 -8.03 -3.62
C VAL A 37 -5.97 -7.68 -2.69
N CYS A 38 -7.09 -8.41 -2.77
CA CYS A 38 -8.23 -8.19 -1.87
C CYS A 38 -7.90 -8.48 -0.41
N LYS A 39 -7.09 -9.51 -0.14
CA LYS A 39 -6.62 -9.85 1.21
C LYS A 39 -5.74 -8.75 1.77
N ILE A 40 -4.80 -8.24 0.99
CA ILE A 40 -3.93 -7.11 1.39
C ILE A 40 -4.76 -5.87 1.68
N TYR A 41 -5.69 -5.50 0.79
CA TYR A 41 -6.54 -4.31 0.98
C TYR A 41 -7.40 -4.42 2.24
N LYS A 42 -7.98 -5.60 2.52
CA LYS A 42 -8.75 -5.82 3.75
C LYS A 42 -7.91 -5.76 5.00
N GLU A 43 -6.69 -6.28 4.95
CA GLU A 43 -5.80 -6.21 6.09
C GLU A 43 -5.40 -4.76 6.37
N LEU A 44 -5.18 -3.96 5.33
CA LEU A 44 -4.98 -2.52 5.48
C LEU A 44 -6.21 -1.83 6.09
N GLU A 45 -7.42 -2.14 5.63
CA GLU A 45 -8.67 -1.63 6.24
C GLU A 45 -8.78 -2.00 7.73
N ARG A 46 -8.40 -3.23 8.09
CA ARG A 46 -8.37 -3.70 9.49
C ARG A 46 -7.36 -2.93 10.32
N LEU A 47 -6.15 -2.70 9.80
CA LEU A 47 -5.08 -1.94 10.48
C LEU A 47 -5.46 -0.47 10.66
N VAL A 48 -6.08 0.16 9.66
CA VAL A 48 -6.58 1.54 9.73
C VAL A 48 -7.62 1.67 10.84
N GLY A 49 -8.58 0.74 10.91
CA GLY A 49 -9.58 0.70 11.97
C GLY A 49 -8.98 0.43 13.36
N PHE A 50 -8.03 -0.50 13.45
CA PHE A 50 -7.35 -0.82 14.71
C PHE A 50 -6.54 0.36 15.26
N ASN A 51 -5.82 1.08 14.40
CA ASN A 51 -5.03 2.25 14.78
C ASN A 51 -5.87 3.53 14.93
N LYS A 52 -7.21 3.44 14.82
CA LYS A 52 -8.16 4.58 14.92
C LYS A 52 -7.82 5.73 13.97
N ILE A 53 -7.30 5.41 12.78
CA ILE A 53 -6.99 6.41 11.76
C ILE A 53 -8.31 6.86 11.13
N ALA A 54 -8.66 8.14 11.28
CA ALA A 54 -9.91 8.74 10.78
C ALA A 54 -9.85 9.02 9.26
N MET A 55 -9.34 8.09 8.46
CA MET A 55 -9.20 8.22 7.01
C MET A 55 -9.65 6.94 6.31
N SER A 56 -10.20 7.07 5.10
CA SER A 56 -10.47 5.92 4.24
C SER A 56 -9.15 5.29 3.77
N VAL A 57 -9.20 4.01 3.41
CA VAL A 57 -8.03 3.28 2.89
C VAL A 57 -7.45 3.98 1.65
N ASP A 58 -8.30 4.50 0.76
CA ASP A 58 -7.87 5.27 -0.41
C ASP A 58 -7.07 6.54 -0.03
N HIS A 59 -7.54 7.30 0.96
CA HIS A 59 -6.80 8.48 1.42
C HIS A 59 -5.51 8.12 2.15
N VAL A 60 -5.45 6.97 2.83
CA VAL A 60 -4.22 6.44 3.43
C VAL A 60 -3.21 6.09 2.33
N LEU A 61 -3.65 5.45 1.25
CA LEU A 61 -2.80 5.14 0.10
C LEU A 61 -2.27 6.40 -0.58
N ASP A 62 -3.10 7.42 -0.78
CA ASP A 62 -2.67 8.69 -1.37
C ASP A 62 -1.70 9.47 -0.46
N ALA A 63 -1.92 9.44 0.85
CA ALA A 63 -0.96 9.97 1.81
C ALA A 63 0.37 9.20 1.75
N ALA A 64 0.34 7.87 1.62
CA ALA A 64 1.54 7.05 1.51
C ALA A 64 2.35 7.34 0.23
N LYS A 65 1.68 7.55 -0.91
CA LYS A 65 2.34 7.90 -2.19
C LYS A 65 3.14 9.21 -2.14
N THR A 66 2.77 10.12 -1.23
CA THR A 66 3.41 11.44 -1.11
C THR A 66 4.51 11.48 -0.04
N ILE A 67 4.68 10.40 0.74
CA ILE A 67 5.81 10.31 1.69
C ILE A 67 7.11 10.25 0.90
N THR A 68 8.02 11.15 1.22
CA THR A 68 9.32 11.24 0.54
C THR A 68 10.41 10.61 1.40
N THR A 69 11.21 9.73 0.81
CA THR A 69 12.41 9.16 1.43
C THR A 69 13.64 9.75 0.76
N ILE A 70 14.47 10.43 1.55
CA ILE A 70 15.74 11.00 1.09
C ILE A 70 16.85 10.00 1.37
N ARG A 71 17.68 9.72 0.36
CA ARG A 71 18.89 8.91 0.48
C ARG A 71 20.09 9.80 0.20
N ILE A 72 20.94 9.99 1.21
CA ILE A 72 22.14 10.82 1.15
C ILE A 72 23.35 9.89 1.20
N LYS A 73 24.19 9.92 0.16
CA LYS A 73 25.48 9.26 0.18
C LYS A 73 26.49 10.20 0.84
N MET A 74 27.05 9.80 1.97
CA MET A 74 28.06 10.60 2.65
C MET A 74 29.38 10.56 1.86
N PRO A 75 30.03 11.72 1.65
CA PRO A 75 31.27 11.80 0.89
C PRO A 75 32.46 11.17 1.63
N GLU A 76 32.42 11.11 2.97
CA GLU A 76 33.59 10.76 3.78
C GLU A 76 33.76 9.25 4.04
N ASN A 77 32.66 8.50 4.20
CA ASN A 77 32.68 7.09 4.56
C ASN A 77 31.93 6.18 3.58
N GLY A 78 31.41 6.73 2.48
CA GLY A 78 30.65 5.98 1.46
C GLY A 78 29.29 5.43 1.93
N SER A 79 28.93 5.63 3.21
CA SER A 79 27.67 5.16 3.79
C SER A 79 26.48 5.91 3.20
N CYS A 80 25.33 5.24 3.12
CA CYS A 80 24.10 5.82 2.58
C CYS A 80 23.11 6.05 3.71
N PHE A 81 22.97 7.31 4.15
CA PHE A 81 21.97 7.70 5.11
C PHE A 81 20.59 7.78 4.43
N THR A 82 19.64 6.96 4.88
CA THR A 82 18.27 6.98 4.36
C THR A 82 17.34 7.50 5.44
N LYS A 83 16.60 8.58 5.14
CA LYS A 83 15.63 9.17 6.04
C LYS A 83 14.29 9.41 5.36
N THR A 84 13.24 8.88 5.97
CA THR A 84 11.86 9.07 5.53
C THR A 84 11.25 10.27 6.23
N LEU A 85 10.66 11.16 5.45
CA LEU A 85 10.12 12.43 5.93
C LEU A 85 8.60 12.37 5.99
N PHE A 86 8.06 12.59 7.19
CA PHE A 86 6.62 12.75 7.44
C PHE A 86 6.35 14.25 7.67
N LEU A 87 6.13 15.00 6.60
CA LEU A 87 6.08 16.47 6.65
C LEU A 87 4.68 17.03 6.90
N THR A 88 3.64 16.26 6.55
CA THR A 88 2.24 16.68 6.67
C THR A 88 1.51 15.95 7.81
N GLU A 89 0.42 16.53 8.31
CA GLU A 89 -0.44 15.87 9.30
C GLU A 89 -0.99 14.53 8.80
N LYS A 90 -1.27 14.42 7.49
CA LYS A 90 -1.68 13.17 6.84
C LYS A 90 -0.59 12.11 6.93
N HIS A 91 0.67 12.49 6.71
CA HIS A 91 1.81 11.59 6.86
C HIS A 91 1.99 11.14 8.31
N LEU A 92 1.82 12.06 9.26
CA LEU A 92 1.92 11.73 10.69
C LEU A 92 0.83 10.74 11.12
N ALA A 93 -0.40 10.92 10.62
CA ALA A 93 -1.52 10.03 10.92
C ALA A 93 -1.29 8.58 10.46
N ILE A 94 -0.56 8.38 9.35
CA ILE A 94 -0.27 7.05 8.81
C ILE A 94 1.11 6.51 9.22
N LYS A 95 1.89 7.27 10.00
CA LYS A 95 3.24 6.89 10.43
C LYS A 95 3.28 5.54 11.15
N THR A 96 2.25 5.23 11.93
CA THR A 96 2.12 3.96 12.67
C THR A 96 2.00 2.74 11.75
N LEU A 97 1.60 2.91 10.49
CA LEU A 97 1.55 1.85 9.49
C LEU A 97 2.90 1.66 8.77
N CYS A 98 3.71 2.71 8.71
CA CYS A 98 5.00 2.74 8.01
C CYS A 98 6.15 2.45 8.99
N ASN A 99 6.28 1.20 9.42
CA ASN A 99 7.46 0.77 10.18
C ASN A 99 8.69 0.78 9.26
N GLN A 100 9.47 1.87 9.29
CA GLN A 100 10.84 1.86 8.76
C GLN A 100 11.82 2.02 9.93
N PRO A 101 12.72 1.05 10.18
CA PRO A 101 13.88 1.31 11.01
C PRO A 101 14.73 2.38 10.33
N GLU A 102 15.23 3.34 11.10
CA GLU A 102 16.30 4.23 10.64
C GLU A 102 17.54 3.35 10.38
N SER A 103 17.69 2.89 9.14
CA SER A 103 18.80 2.03 8.76
C SER A 103 20.02 2.91 8.49
N VAL A 104 20.88 3.03 9.49
CA VAL A 104 22.29 3.37 9.29
C VAL A 104 22.95 2.10 8.75
N SER A 105 23.33 2.11 7.47
CA SER A 105 24.06 1.03 6.80
C SER A 105 25.39 1.54 6.28
#